data_AF-A0A9P5PGX4-F1
#
_entry.id   AF-A0A9P5PGX4-F1
#
_cell.length_a   1.000
_cell.length_b   1.000
_cell.length_c   1.000
_cell.angle_alpha   90.00
_cell.angle_beta   90.00
_cell.angle_gamma   90.00
#
_symmetry.space_group_name_H-M   'P 1'
#
loop_
_entity.id
_entity.type
_entity.pdbx_description
1 polymer ?
#
loop_
_entity_poly.entity_id
_entity_poly.type
_entity_poly.pdbx_seq_one_letter_code
_entity_poly.pdbx_strand_id
1 'polypeptide(L)' 'QICTCTGLAAVDLANTKYSKGFCATGVGMITCGRHEIVLANGVGDLQKGEK' A
#
# COMPACT_ATOMS: atom_id res chain seq x y z
N GLN A 1 -6.28 -22.74 3.65
CA GLN A 1 -6.01 -23.06 2.23
C GLN A 1 -6.74 -22.04 1.37
N ILE A 2 -6.00 -21.32 0.53
CA ILE A 2 -6.57 -20.42 -0.48
C ILE A 2 -7.01 -21.31 -1.64
N CYS A 3 -8.31 -21.33 -1.91
CA CYS A 3 -8.90 -22.12 -2.99
C CYS A 3 -8.41 -21.56 -4.33
N THR A 4 -7.93 -22.42 -5.22
CA THR A 4 -7.41 -22.08 -6.57
C THR A 4 -8.53 -21.69 -7.53
N CYS A 5 -9.50 -20.91 -7.09
CA CYS A 5 -10.36 -20.16 -8.00
C CYS A 5 -9.52 -19.00 -8.57
N THR A 6 -9.55 -18.83 -9.88
CA THR A 6 -8.80 -17.79 -10.61
C THR A 6 -8.97 -16.38 -10.03
N GLY A 7 -10.10 -16.11 -9.37
CA GLY A 7 -10.37 -14.87 -8.64
C GLY A 7 -9.46 -14.64 -7.42
N LEU A 8 -9.12 -15.68 -6.64
CA LEU A 8 -8.21 -15.54 -5.49
C LEU A 8 -6.75 -15.43 -5.94
N ALA A 9 -6.36 -16.09 -7.03
CA ALA A 9 -4.99 -15.99 -7.56
C ALA A 9 -4.62 -14.55 -7.96
N ALA A 10 -5.57 -13.78 -8.48
CA ALA A 10 -5.38 -12.36 -8.79
C ALA A 10 -5.15 -11.52 -7.52
N VAL A 11 -5.91 -11.80 -6.45
CA VAL A 11 -5.77 -11.13 -5.14
C VAL A 11 -4.44 -11.49 -4.48
N ASP A 12 -4.05 -12.75 -4.51
CA ASP A 12 -2.77 -13.21 -3.97
C ASP A 12 -1.59 -12.61 -4.73
N LEU A 13 -1.67 -12.54 -6.06
CA LEU A 13 -0.65 -11.89 -6.87
C LEU A 13 -0.60 -10.38 -6.59
N ALA A 14 -1.74 -9.70 -6.53
CA ALA A 14 -1.79 -8.26 -6.26
C ALA A 14 -1.18 -7.90 -4.90
N ASN A 15 -1.36 -8.77 -3.92
CA ASN A 15 -0.72 -8.64 -2.61
C ASN A 15 0.77 -9.02 -2.70
N THR A 16 1.12 -10.18 -3.24
CA THR A 16 2.50 -10.68 -3.15
C THR A 16 3.49 -10.04 -4.13
N LYS A 17 3.01 -9.44 -5.23
CA LYS A 17 3.84 -8.88 -6.33
C LYS A 17 4.91 -7.89 -5.87
N TYR A 18 4.65 -7.08 -4.84
CA TYR A 18 5.60 -6.09 -4.33
C TYR A 18 6.19 -6.44 -2.95
N SER A 19 5.95 -7.66 -2.45
CA SER A 19 6.30 -8.01 -1.07
C SER A 19 7.71 -8.55 -0.86
N LYS A 20 8.45 -8.90 -1.92
CA LYS A 20 9.80 -9.46 -1.80
C LYS A 20 10.85 -8.35 -1.93
N GLY A 21 11.41 -7.91 -0.80
CA GLY A 21 12.59 -7.03 -0.75
C GLY A 21 12.32 -5.51 -0.69
N PHE A 22 11.06 -5.07 -0.61
CA PHE A 22 10.71 -3.66 -0.43
C PHE A 22 10.34 -3.36 1.02
N CYS A 23 10.87 -2.26 1.58
CA CYS A 23 10.54 -1.79 2.94
C CYS A 23 9.08 -1.29 3.04
N ALA A 24 8.55 -0.70 1.96
CA ALA A 24 7.18 -0.25 1.83
C ALA A 24 6.70 -0.40 0.38
N THR A 25 5.42 -0.74 0.20
CA THR A 25 4.81 -0.94 -1.15
C THR A 25 3.89 0.20 -1.57
N GLY A 26 3.71 1.20 -0.70
CA GLY A 26 2.92 2.39 -0.91
C GLY A 26 3.11 3.33 0.28
N VAL A 27 3.06 4.63 0.05
CA VAL A 27 3.18 5.66 1.09
C VAL A 27 2.04 6.65 0.91
N GLY A 28 1.33 6.93 1.99
CA GLY A 28 0.28 7.93 2.04
C GLY A 28 0.79 9.17 2.75
N MET A 29 0.33 10.35 2.32
CA MET A 29 0.66 11.59 3.00
C MET A 29 -0.50 12.58 3.05
N ILE A 30 -0.51 13.41 4.10
CA ILE A 30 -1.47 14.51 4.28
C ILE A 30 -0.71 15.83 4.21
N THR A 31 -1.12 16.68 3.28
CA THR A 31 -0.61 18.04 3.10
C THR A 31 -1.60 19.06 3.66
N CYS A 32 -1.08 20.12 4.26
CA CYS A 32 -1.86 21.31 4.58
C CYS A 32 -2.14 22.08 3.28
N GLY A 33 -3.35 21.97 2.74
CA GLY A 33 -3.73 22.63 1.47
C GLY A 33 -3.65 24.17 1.43
N ARG A 34 -3.29 24.82 2.54
CA ARG A 34 -3.09 26.27 2.61
C ARG A 34 -1.64 26.67 2.35
N HIS A 35 -0.70 25.86 2.82
CA HIS A 35 0.73 26.17 2.76
C HIS A 35 1.50 25.11 1.95
N GLU A 36 0.82 24.07 1.48
CA GLU A 36 1.40 22.91 0.79
C GLU A 36 2.51 22.22 1.62
N ILE A 37 2.37 22.25 2.95
CA ILE A 37 3.36 21.69 3.89
C ILE A 37 2.86 20.33 4.39
N VAL A 38 3.79 19.37 4.52
CA VAL A 38 3.57 18.08 5.14
C VAL A 38 3.84 18.18 6.64
N LEU A 39 2.93 17.68 7.48
CA LEU A 39 3.16 17.62 8.92
C LEU A 39 4.25 16.60 9.26
N ALA A 40 4.96 16.77 10.38
CA ALA A 40 6.07 15.89 10.77
C ALA A 40 5.70 14.39 10.82
N ASN A 41 4.44 14.07 11.18
CA ASN A 41 3.89 12.71 11.19
C ASN A 41 2.83 12.49 10.09
N GLY A 42 2.84 13.34 9.07
CA GLY A 42 1.84 13.32 7.99
C GLY A 42 2.16 12.33 6.88
N VAL A 43 3.22 11.53 6.99
CA VAL A 43 3.67 10.54 6.00
C VAL A 43 3.75 9.18 6.67
N GLY A 44 3.19 8.15 6.04
CA GLY A 44 3.25 6.78 6.56
C GLY A 44 3.09 5.73 5.47
N ASP A 45 3.58 4.53 5.75
CA ASP A 45 3.45 3.39 4.86
C ASP A 45 1.99 2.93 4.78
N LEU A 46 1.50 2.73 3.56
CA LEU A 46 0.16 2.21 3.32
C LEU A 46 0.11 0.71 3.62
N GLN A 47 -0.99 0.27 4.21
CA GLN A 47 -1.23 -1.15 4.39
C GLN A 47 -1.40 -1.81 3.03
N LYS A 48 -1.02 -3.09 3.00
CA LYS A 48 -1.06 -3.91 1.81
C LYS A 48 -2.50 -4.02 1.29
N GLY A 49 -2.74 -3.47 0.10
CA GLY A 49 -4.07 -3.49 -0.52
C GLY A 49 -4.85 -2.18 -0.41
N GLU A 50 -4.33 -1.13 0.24
CA GLU A 50 -4.97 0.20 0.32
C GLU A 50 -4.81 1.04 -0.97
N LYS A 51 -4.83 0.40 -2.15
CA LYS A 51 -4.68 1.02 -3.46
C LYS A 51 -5.65 0.43 -4.48
#